data_AF-A0AAE0VX51-F1
#
_entry.id   AF-A0AAE0VX51-F1
#
_cell.length_a   1.000
_cell.length_b   1.000
_cell.length_c   1.000
_cell.angle_alpha   90.00
_cell.angle_beta   90.00
_cell.angle_gamma   90.00
#
_symmetry.space_group_name_H-M   'P 1'
#
loop_
_entity.id
_entity.type
_entity.pdbx_description
1 polymer ?
#
loop_
_entity_poly.entity_id
_entity_poly.type
_entity_poly.pdbx_seq_one_letter_code
_entity_poly.pdbx_strand_id
1 'polypeptide(L)'
;MVRNKPLYEIDFLGLQLAPWRENEANLGFPIVRWAQTAGYGFAPNPKIPKTFMAVAVDLPDFQAPQGSIHPRFKEDIAYRLSLAGRAVAYSEQGLDYQGPYPSAFHLDERSHTLNIEFSYGTVPVEVRSNDGLEV
;
A
#
# COMPACT_ATOMS: atom_id res chain seq x y z
N MET A 1 24.23 6.59 -29.45
CA MET A 1 23.20 5.85 -28.68
C MET A 1 23.61 5.90 -27.21
N VAL A 2 23.00 6.79 -26.43
CA VAL A 2 23.27 6.89 -24.99
C VAL A 2 22.64 5.66 -24.35
N ARG A 3 23.46 4.73 -23.86
CA ARG A 3 22.96 3.64 -23.01
C ARG A 3 22.67 4.26 -21.65
N ASN A 4 21.39 4.43 -21.30
CA ASN A 4 21.00 4.71 -19.92
C ASN A 4 21.59 3.59 -19.04
N LYS A 5 22.49 3.96 -18.13
CA LYS A 5 22.95 3.05 -17.08
C LYS A 5 21.72 2.70 -16.23
N PRO A 6 21.44 1.42 -15.93
CA PRO A 6 20.43 1.09 -14.93
C PRO A 6 20.83 1.74 -13.60
N LEU A 7 19.86 2.29 -12.88
CA LEU A 7 20.06 2.81 -11.52
C LEU A 7 20.07 1.60 -10.57
N TYR A 8 21.14 0.81 -10.60
CA TYR A 8 21.25 -0.44 -9.82
C TYR A 8 21.51 -0.14 -8.35
N GLU A 9 20.46 0.16 -7.59
CA GLU A 9 20.46 -0.04 -6.14
C GLU A 9 19.01 -0.11 -5.61
N ILE A 10 18.49 -1.34 -5.50
CA ILE A 10 17.36 -1.65 -4.63
C ILE A 10 17.96 -2.21 -3.35
N ASP A 11 17.58 -1.66 -2.21
CA ASP A 11 18.02 -2.20 -0.93
C ASP A 11 17.12 -3.37 -0.52
N PHE A 12 15.78 -3.18 -0.60
CA PHE A 12 14.82 -4.18 -0.15
C PHE A 12 13.48 -4.13 -0.90
N LEU A 13 12.85 -5.30 -0.99
CA LEU A 13 11.46 -5.52 -1.40
C LEU A 13 10.60 -5.72 -0.15
N GLY A 14 9.58 -4.89 0.04
CA GLY A 14 8.70 -4.94 1.21
C GLY A 14 7.29 -5.42 0.88
N LEU A 15 6.62 -6.03 1.86
CA LEU A 15 5.18 -6.31 1.81
C LEU A 15 4.54 -5.70 3.06
N GLN A 16 3.58 -4.80 2.89
CA GLN A 16 2.75 -4.35 4.00
C GLN A 16 1.73 -5.44 4.32
N LEU A 17 1.57 -5.78 5.60
CA LEU A 17 0.72 -6.90 6.01
C LEU A 17 -0.76 -6.67 5.65
N ALA A 18 -1.47 -7.74 5.27
CA ALA A 18 -2.92 -7.75 5.16
C ALA A 18 -3.59 -7.85 6.55
N PRO A 19 -4.88 -7.49 6.70
CA PRO A 19 -5.67 -7.84 7.87
C PRO A 19 -5.75 -9.35 8.04
N TRP A 20 -5.82 -9.81 9.29
CA TRP A 20 -6.02 -11.23 9.62
C TRP A 20 -7.33 -11.49 10.38
N ARG A 21 -7.96 -10.44 10.92
CA ARG A 21 -9.29 -10.47 11.52
C ARG A 21 -10.16 -9.44 10.85
N GLU A 22 -11.40 -9.84 10.57
CA GLU A 22 -12.45 -8.97 10.09
C GLU A 22 -12.99 -8.13 11.25
N ASN A 23 -13.35 -6.87 10.99
CA ASN A 23 -13.99 -5.97 11.96
C ASN A 23 -13.20 -5.77 13.27
N GLU A 24 -11.87 -5.75 13.21
CA GLU A 24 -11.02 -5.55 14.39
C GLU A 24 -10.66 -4.07 14.57
N ALA A 25 -11.26 -3.40 15.55
CA ALA A 25 -10.99 -1.99 15.84
C ALA A 25 -9.67 -1.74 16.61
N ASN A 26 -8.89 -2.78 16.90
CA ASN A 26 -7.64 -2.62 17.65
C ASN A 26 -6.51 -2.09 16.77
N LEU A 27 -5.53 -1.41 17.39
CA LEU A 27 -4.41 -0.82 16.67
C LEU A 27 -3.26 -1.80 16.40
N GLY A 28 -3.45 -3.12 16.58
CA GLY A 28 -2.39 -4.12 16.47
C GLY A 28 -1.68 -4.09 15.11
N PHE A 29 -2.38 -4.50 14.06
CA PHE A 29 -1.84 -4.49 12.69
C PHE A 29 -1.62 -3.09 12.13
N PRO A 30 -2.49 -2.08 12.38
CA PRO A 30 -2.22 -0.72 11.93
C PRO A 30 -0.89 -0.15 12.43
N ILE A 31 -0.51 -0.40 13.69
CA ILE A 31 0.79 0.02 14.23
C ILE A 31 1.93 -0.73 13.55
N VAL A 32 1.79 -2.04 13.30
CA VAL A 32 2.81 -2.81 12.58
C VAL A 32 3.00 -2.26 11.16
N ARG A 33 1.92 -2.00 10.42
CA ARG A 33 1.97 -1.41 9.07
C ARG A 33 2.61 -0.02 9.06
N TRP A 34 2.33 0.79 10.08
CA TRP A 34 2.99 2.09 10.26
C TRP A 34 4.50 1.92 10.48
N ALA A 35 4.90 0.97 11.31
CA ALA A 35 6.31 0.66 11.56
C ALA A 35 7.02 0.09 10.31
N GLN A 36 6.33 -0.71 9.47
CA GLN A 36 6.87 -1.23 8.20
C GLN A 36 7.29 -0.10 7.24
N THR A 37 6.68 1.08 7.36
CA THR A 37 7.01 2.27 6.56
C THR A 37 7.91 3.27 7.32
N ALA A 38 8.57 2.83 8.39
CA ALA A 38 9.40 3.67 9.26
C ALA A 38 8.65 4.91 9.83
N GLY A 39 7.32 4.82 9.93
CA GLY A 39 6.45 5.89 10.39
C GLY A 39 6.22 7.02 9.37
N TYR A 40 6.30 6.72 8.07
CA TYR A 40 5.97 7.67 7.00
C TYR A 40 4.63 7.39 6.33
N GLY A 41 4.12 6.16 6.42
CA GLY A 41 2.88 5.74 5.76
C GLY A 41 3.04 5.30 4.32
N PHE A 42 4.25 5.42 3.74
CA PHE A 42 4.56 5.01 2.38
C PHE A 42 6.02 4.55 2.26
N ALA A 43 6.32 3.80 1.22
CA ALA A 43 7.69 3.45 0.82
C ALA A 43 7.81 3.53 -0.72
N PRO A 44 8.93 4.02 -1.28
CA PRO A 44 10.13 4.52 -0.59
C PRO A 44 9.87 5.82 0.17
N ASN A 45 10.67 6.08 1.21
CA ASN A 45 10.61 7.32 1.98
C ASN A 45 12.02 7.73 2.46
N PRO A 46 12.22 8.93 3.04
CA PRO A 46 13.55 9.40 3.43
C PRO A 46 14.37 8.47 4.34
N LYS A 47 13.74 7.59 5.13
CA LYS A 47 14.44 6.61 5.98
C LYS A 47 14.72 5.28 5.27
N ILE A 48 13.94 4.92 4.25
CA ILE A 48 14.10 3.71 3.43
C ILE A 48 13.98 4.07 1.93
N PRO A 49 14.94 4.85 1.38
CA PRO A 49 14.80 5.52 0.10
C PRO A 49 14.85 4.59 -1.13
N LYS A 50 15.33 3.36 -0.97
CA LYS A 50 15.47 2.36 -2.04
C LYS A 50 14.66 1.09 -1.75
N THR A 51 13.54 1.27 -1.05
CA THR A 51 12.62 0.19 -0.71
C THR A 51 11.28 0.49 -1.34
N PHE A 52 10.75 -0.46 -2.09
CA PHE A 52 9.37 -0.40 -2.55
C PHE A 52 8.56 -1.51 -1.90
N MET A 53 7.28 -1.23 -1.70
CA MET A 53 6.41 -2.05 -0.89
C MET A 53 5.09 -2.31 -1.62
N ALA A 54 4.71 -3.58 -1.73
CA ALA A 54 3.34 -3.91 -2.10
C ALA A 54 2.43 -3.76 -0.88
N VAL A 55 1.32 -3.06 -1.06
CA VAL A 55 0.27 -2.92 -0.05
C VAL A 55 -0.67 -4.12 -0.17
N ALA A 56 -0.96 -4.81 0.93
CA ALA A 56 -1.88 -5.96 0.96
C ALA A 56 -3.14 -5.71 1.80
N VAL A 57 -3.37 -4.47 2.23
CA VAL A 57 -4.45 -4.12 3.17
C VAL A 57 -5.83 -4.48 2.60
N ASP A 58 -5.98 -4.36 1.29
CA ASP A 58 -7.19 -4.65 0.52
C ASP A 58 -7.36 -6.11 0.10
N LEU A 59 -6.40 -6.98 0.45
CA LEU A 59 -6.39 -8.41 0.11
C LEU A 59 -6.43 -9.33 1.35
N PRO A 60 -7.35 -9.14 2.31
CA PRO A 60 -7.54 -10.10 3.40
C PRO A 60 -8.17 -11.41 2.89
N ASP A 61 -7.83 -12.53 3.52
CA ASP A 61 -8.41 -13.84 3.22
C ASP A 61 -8.85 -14.54 4.52
N PHE A 62 -9.90 -14.01 5.14
CA PHE A 62 -10.36 -14.48 6.45
C PHE A 62 -10.80 -15.95 6.48
N GLN A 63 -11.10 -16.52 5.31
CA GLN A 63 -11.54 -17.89 5.13
C GLN A 63 -10.45 -18.79 4.51
N ALA A 64 -9.19 -18.34 4.52
CA ALA A 64 -8.08 -19.14 4.03
C ALA A 64 -8.02 -20.52 4.73
N PRO A 65 -7.89 -21.64 4.01
CA PRO A 65 -7.91 -22.98 4.61
C PRO A 65 -6.80 -23.23 5.64
N GLN A 66 -5.67 -22.52 5.50
CA GLN A 66 -4.53 -22.61 6.42
C GLN A 66 -4.62 -21.61 7.58
N GLY A 67 -5.71 -20.84 7.66
CA GLY A 67 -5.90 -19.74 8.61
C GLY A 67 -5.67 -18.38 7.96
N SER A 68 -6.37 -17.36 8.47
CA SER A 68 -6.42 -16.01 7.88
C SER A 68 -5.08 -15.27 7.83
N ILE A 69 -4.09 -15.70 8.61
CA ILE A 69 -2.72 -15.21 8.54
C ILE A 69 -1.96 -15.66 7.27
N HIS A 70 -2.54 -16.57 6.48
CA HIS A 70 -1.96 -17.09 5.24
C HIS A 70 -2.80 -16.79 3.98
N PRO A 71 -3.00 -15.51 3.58
CA PRO A 71 -3.80 -15.17 2.41
C PRO A 71 -3.37 -15.90 1.13
N ARG A 72 -4.37 -16.31 0.32
CA ARG A 72 -4.14 -16.99 -0.96
C ARG A 72 -3.72 -16.03 -2.09
N PHE A 73 -3.95 -14.72 -1.95
CA PHE A 73 -3.68 -13.65 -2.93
C PHE A 73 -2.17 -13.35 -3.16
N LYS A 74 -1.32 -14.38 -3.12
CA LYS A 74 0.13 -14.26 -3.29
C LYS A 74 0.50 -13.81 -4.70
N GLU A 75 -0.31 -14.19 -5.70
CA GLU A 75 -0.12 -13.77 -7.09
C GLU A 75 -0.37 -12.27 -7.28
N ASP A 76 -1.46 -11.74 -6.73
CA ASP A 76 -1.76 -10.30 -6.75
C ASP A 76 -0.65 -9.48 -6.08
N ILE A 77 -0.15 -9.95 -4.94
CA ILE A 77 0.96 -9.31 -4.23
C ILE A 77 2.26 -9.39 -5.04
N ALA A 78 2.57 -10.55 -5.63
CA ALA A 78 3.75 -10.71 -6.49
C ALA A 78 3.67 -9.81 -7.73
N TYR A 79 2.49 -9.65 -8.32
CA TYR A 79 2.25 -8.75 -9.42
C TYR A 79 2.51 -7.29 -9.02
N ARG A 80 1.95 -6.82 -7.91
CA ARG A 80 2.22 -5.47 -7.36
C ARG A 80 3.71 -5.23 -7.12
N LEU A 81 4.41 -6.19 -6.52
CA LEU A 81 5.85 -6.13 -6.32
C LEU A 81 6.61 -6.06 -7.64
N SER A 82 6.19 -6.81 -8.66
CA SER A 82 6.84 -6.80 -9.98
C SER A 82 6.72 -5.43 -10.66
N LEU A 83 5.56 -4.79 -10.58
CA LEU A 83 5.33 -3.44 -11.12
C LEU A 83 6.23 -2.42 -10.43
N ALA A 84 6.30 -2.49 -9.10
CA ALA A 84 7.14 -1.61 -8.31
C ALA A 84 8.64 -1.82 -8.60
N GLY A 85 9.08 -3.07 -8.78
CA GLY A 85 10.45 -3.38 -9.17
C GLY A 85 10.80 -2.83 -10.56
N ARG A 86 9.90 -2.97 -11.53
CA ARG A 86 10.07 -2.38 -12.87
C ARG A 86 10.15 -0.86 -12.83
N ALA A 87 9.24 -0.22 -12.11
CA ALA A 87 9.23 1.24 -11.98
C ALA A 87 10.47 1.77 -11.26
N VAL A 88 10.87 1.16 -10.14
CA VAL A 88 11.96 1.66 -9.30
C VAL A 88 13.34 1.23 -9.79
N ALA A 89 13.59 -0.06 -10.06
CA ALA A 89 14.91 -0.52 -10.49
C ALA A 89 15.22 -0.20 -11.95
N TYR A 90 14.21 -0.31 -12.81
CA TYR A 90 14.40 -0.18 -14.26
C TYR A 90 13.94 1.17 -14.79
N SER A 91 13.44 2.07 -13.92
CA SER A 91 12.95 3.40 -14.30
C SER A 91 11.86 3.34 -15.38
N GLU A 92 11.11 2.24 -15.43
CA GLU A 92 10.03 2.06 -16.39
C GLU A 92 8.89 3.04 -16.07
N GLN A 93 8.45 3.76 -17.10
CA GLN A 93 7.45 4.83 -16.98
C GLN A 93 6.03 4.30 -17.24
N GLY A 94 5.02 4.98 -16.70
CA GLY A 94 3.61 4.66 -16.95
C GLY A 94 3.12 3.38 -16.24
N LEU A 95 3.81 2.94 -15.20
CA LEU A 95 3.37 1.83 -14.36
C LEU A 95 2.65 2.34 -13.12
N ASP A 96 1.44 1.83 -12.90
CA ASP A 96 0.69 2.06 -11.66
C ASP A 96 1.11 1.01 -10.62
N TYR A 97 2.17 1.31 -9.87
CA TYR A 97 2.72 0.41 -8.84
C TYR A 97 2.44 0.88 -7.41
N GLN A 98 1.80 2.05 -7.29
CA GLN A 98 1.43 2.70 -6.05
C GLN A 98 -0.08 2.64 -5.88
N GLY A 99 -0.54 2.46 -4.64
CA GLY A 99 -1.96 2.56 -4.34
C GLY A 99 -2.45 4.01 -4.44
N PRO A 100 -3.77 4.22 -4.37
CA PRO A 100 -4.32 5.56 -4.31
C PRO A 100 -3.78 6.31 -3.08
N TYR A 101 -3.29 7.52 -3.30
CA TYR A 101 -2.76 8.38 -2.23
C TYR A 101 -3.63 9.63 -2.06
N PRO A 102 -3.87 10.08 -0.82
CA PRO A 102 -4.50 11.36 -0.58
C PRO A 102 -3.71 12.48 -1.26
N SER A 103 -4.36 13.23 -2.15
CA SER A 103 -3.77 14.34 -2.89
C SER A 103 -4.25 15.70 -2.39
N ALA A 104 -5.46 15.75 -1.82
CA ALA A 104 -6.04 16.97 -1.25
C ALA A 104 -7.06 16.63 -0.17
N PHE A 105 -7.41 17.62 0.65
CA PHE A 105 -8.54 17.54 1.56
C PHE A 105 -9.28 18.86 1.63
N HIS A 106 -10.59 18.80 1.90
CA HIS A 106 -11.44 19.95 2.15
C HIS A 106 -12.29 19.72 3.39
N LEU A 107 -12.15 20.61 4.37
CA LEU A 107 -12.95 20.61 5.59
C LEU A 107 -14.07 21.65 5.47
N ASP A 108 -15.32 21.21 5.62
CA ASP A 108 -16.46 22.09 5.82
C ASP A 108 -16.90 22.04 7.28
N GLU A 109 -16.57 23.09 8.02
CA GLU A 109 -16.89 23.22 9.45
C GLU A 109 -18.39 23.35 9.72
N ARG A 110 -19.18 23.83 8.75
CA ARG A 110 -20.63 24.02 8.93
C ARG A 110 -21.39 22.71 8.81
N SER A 111 -21.01 21.88 7.85
CA SER A 111 -21.60 20.56 7.66
C SER A 111 -20.89 19.46 8.46
N HIS A 112 -19.76 19.80 9.13
CA HIS A 112 -18.88 18.85 9.81
C HIS A 112 -18.41 17.72 8.89
N THR A 113 -18.09 18.03 7.63
CA THR A 113 -17.65 17.05 6.63
C THR A 113 -16.17 17.24 6.28
N LEU A 114 -15.47 16.11 6.09
CA LEU A 114 -14.11 16.06 5.57
C LEU A 114 -14.15 15.31 4.24
N ASN A 115 -13.83 16.01 3.15
CA ASN A 115 -13.64 15.41 1.84
C ASN A 115 -12.14 15.16 1.64
N ILE A 116 -11.78 13.94 1.22
CA ILE A 116 -10.40 13.57 0.89
C ILE A 116 -10.38 13.15 -0.57
N GLU A 117 -9.51 13.77 -1.35
CA GLU A 117 -9.28 13.42 -2.75
C GLU A 117 -8.10 12.45 -2.84
N PHE A 118 -8.23 11.45 -3.69
CA PHE A 118 -7.19 10.46 -3.92
C PHE A 118 -6.73 10.50 -5.38
N SER A 119 -5.42 10.42 -5.61
CA SER A 119 -4.80 10.24 -6.93
C SER A 119 -4.14 8.86 -7.02
N TYR A 120 -3.69 8.45 -8.21
CA TYR A 120 -3.04 7.15 -8.47
C TYR A 120 -3.92 5.90 -8.24
N GLY A 121 -5.25 6.06 -8.27
CA GLY A 121 -6.20 4.94 -8.28
C GLY A 121 -6.59 4.54 -9.70
N THR A 122 -6.64 3.23 -9.97
CA THR A 122 -7.20 2.66 -11.22
C THR A 122 -8.68 2.30 -11.06
N VAL A 123 -9.18 2.28 -9.82
CA VAL A 123 -10.56 1.99 -9.44
C VAL A 123 -11.03 2.98 -8.37
N PRO A 124 -12.34 3.24 -8.24
CA PRO A 124 -12.89 4.05 -7.14
C PRO A 124 -12.51 3.48 -5.77
N VAL A 125 -12.24 4.38 -4.80
CA VAL A 125 -12.04 3.99 -3.41
C VAL A 125 -13.40 3.70 -2.77
N GLU A 126 -13.48 2.59 -2.05
CA GLU A 126 -14.66 2.15 -1.32
C GLU A 126 -14.40 2.22 0.19
N VAL A 127 -15.30 2.86 0.94
CA VAL A 127 -15.29 2.80 2.41
C VAL A 127 -16.02 1.52 2.83
N ARG A 128 -15.27 0.56 3.37
CA ARG A 128 -15.81 -0.74 3.78
C ARG A 128 -16.17 -0.83 5.26
N SER A 129 -15.62 0.06 6.08
CA SER A 129 -15.87 0.10 7.53
C SER A 129 -15.79 1.53 8.05
N ASN A 130 -16.64 1.84 9.03
CA ASN A 130 -16.57 3.09 9.82
C ASN A 130 -15.89 2.88 11.18
N ASP A 131 -15.52 1.65 11.52
CA ASP A 131 -15.08 1.24 12.86
C ASP A 131 -13.55 1.02 12.95
N GLY A 132 -12.79 1.29 11.89
CA GLY A 132 -11.34 1.18 11.91
C GLY A 132 -10.69 1.07 10.53
N LEU A 133 -9.39 0.76 10.55
CA LEU A 133 -8.56 0.55 9.35
C LEU A 133 -8.40 -0.94 9.00
N GLU A 134 -8.90 -1.84 9.84
CA GLU A 134 -9.02 -3.26 9.50
C GLU A 134 -10.40 -3.46 8.85
N VAL A 135 -10.40 -3.94 7.61
CA VAL A 135 -11.59 -4.24 6.80
C VAL A 135 -11.88 -5.72 6.85
#